data_AF-A0A949JDD3-F1
#
_entry.id   AF-A0A949JDD3-F1
#
_cell.length_a   1.000
_cell.length_b   1.000
_cell.length_c   1.000
_cell.angle_alpha   90.00
_cell.angle_beta   90.00
_cell.angle_gamma   90.00
#
_symmetry.space_group_name_H-M   'P 1'
#
loop_
_entity.id
_entity.type
_entity.pdbx_description
1 polymer ?
#
loop_
_entity_poly.entity_id
_entity_poly.type
_entity_poly.pdbx_seq_one_letter_code
_entity_poly.pdbx_strand_id
1 'polypeptide(L)'
;MTTYTSTTTAAAATAPAAAKPLRLFLTLDAVVTGGNGLIYLALSGPVGDLLGLNSSFLVGIGAFLLAYAAFVGFLAAKPSPPVLGTKLVIEANALWAVASVAALVLWLTPSTVGAFWIPMQAAVVGGFALLQHISLRKLRESTGG
;
A
#
# COMPACT_ATOMS: atom_id res chain seq x y z
N MET A 1 -7.47 56.30 -5.57
CA MET A 1 -6.59 55.40 -4.81
C MET A 1 -7.24 54.03 -4.87
N THR A 2 -6.69 53.15 -5.70
CA THR A 2 -7.36 51.91 -6.13
C THR A 2 -6.63 50.74 -5.52
N THR A 3 -7.28 49.97 -4.66
CA THR A 3 -6.74 48.71 -4.12
C THR A 3 -7.72 47.61 -4.49
N TYR A 4 -7.37 46.81 -5.50
CA TYR A 4 -8.11 45.60 -5.84
C TYR A 4 -7.56 44.44 -5.02
N THR A 5 -8.43 43.82 -4.23
CA THR A 5 -8.19 42.59 -3.46
C THR A 5 -7.92 41.43 -4.42
N SER A 6 -6.65 41.07 -4.59
CA SER A 6 -6.25 39.84 -5.26
C SER A 6 -6.14 38.71 -4.23
N THR A 7 -7.24 38.00 -3.95
CA THR A 7 -7.19 36.84 -3.02
C THR A 7 -8.15 35.70 -3.40
N THR A 8 -8.40 35.47 -4.69
CA THR A 8 -9.30 34.38 -5.11
C THR A 8 -8.61 33.27 -5.91
N THR A 9 -7.43 33.49 -6.48
CA THR A 9 -6.79 32.48 -7.36
C THR A 9 -5.98 31.41 -6.61
N ALA A 10 -5.54 31.66 -5.38
CA ALA A 10 -4.67 30.73 -4.65
C ALA A 10 -5.41 29.54 -4.01
N ALA A 11 -6.71 29.66 -3.70
CA ALA A 11 -7.44 28.65 -2.94
C ALA A 11 -7.84 27.40 -3.76
N ALA A 12 -7.98 27.52 -5.08
CA ALA A 12 -8.48 26.43 -5.93
C ALA A 12 -7.40 25.41 -6.35
N ALA A 13 -6.12 25.78 -6.30
CA ALA A 13 -5.00 24.92 -6.68
C ALA A 13 -4.54 23.95 -5.56
N THR A 14 -5.09 24.08 -4.35
CA THR A 14 -4.48 23.53 -3.13
C THR A 14 -4.86 22.07 -2.84
N ALA A 15 -6.13 21.69 -3.01
CA ALA A 15 -6.60 20.36 -2.60
C ALA A 15 -6.09 19.20 -3.49
N PRO A 16 -6.10 19.31 -4.85
CA PRO A 16 -5.57 18.26 -5.72
C PRO A 16 -4.05 18.13 -5.61
N ALA A 17 -3.36 19.24 -5.36
CA ALA A 17 -1.91 19.26 -5.16
C ALA A 17 -1.51 18.61 -3.81
N ALA A 18 -2.25 18.91 -2.74
CA ALA A 18 -2.02 18.33 -1.41
C ALA A 18 -2.25 16.81 -1.37
N ALA A 19 -3.15 16.28 -2.21
CA ALA A 19 -3.42 14.84 -2.31
C ALA A 19 -2.38 14.05 -3.14
N LYS A 20 -1.50 14.71 -3.90
CA LYS A 20 -0.51 14.04 -4.77
C LYS A 20 0.38 13.03 -4.05
N PRO A 21 1.00 13.32 -2.89
CA PRO A 21 1.87 12.37 -2.20
C PRO A 21 1.10 11.12 -1.75
N LEU A 22 -0.10 11.30 -1.23
CA LEU A 22 -0.94 10.18 -0.82
C LEU A 22 -1.30 9.28 -2.01
N ARG A 23 -1.69 9.89 -3.14
CA ARG A 23 -1.98 9.14 -4.37
C ARG A 23 -0.76 8.39 -4.89
N LEU A 24 0.42 9.01 -4.86
CA LEU A 24 1.66 8.34 -5.26
C LEU A 24 1.93 7.09 -4.43
N PHE A 25 1.84 7.18 -3.10
CA PHE A 25 2.11 6.03 -2.24
C PHE A 25 1.03 4.94 -2.34
N LEU A 26 -0.24 5.30 -2.57
CA LEU A 26 -1.28 4.31 -2.88
C LEU A 26 -1.02 3.63 -4.23
N THR A 27 -0.60 4.37 -5.26
CA THR A 27 -0.25 3.79 -6.57
C THR A 27 0.94 2.86 -6.46
N LEU A 28 2.00 3.26 -5.77
CA LEU A 28 3.19 2.42 -5.58
C LEU A 28 2.86 1.14 -4.82
N ASP A 29 2.07 1.23 -3.75
CA ASP A 29 1.57 0.06 -3.02
C ASP A 29 0.77 -0.86 -3.95
N ALA A 30 -0.21 -0.33 -4.69
CA ALA A 30 -1.01 -1.13 -5.62
C ALA A 30 -0.15 -1.83 -6.69
N VAL A 31 0.85 -1.14 -7.26
CA VAL A 31 1.72 -1.71 -8.30
C VAL A 31 2.64 -2.78 -7.73
N VAL A 32 3.29 -2.52 -6.58
CA VAL A 32 4.19 -3.48 -5.94
C VAL A 32 3.41 -4.71 -5.47
N THR A 33 2.31 -4.50 -4.77
CA THR A 33 1.46 -5.57 -4.24
C THR A 33 0.81 -6.37 -5.36
N GLY A 34 0.30 -5.70 -6.40
CA GLY A 34 -0.29 -6.36 -7.56
C GLY A 34 0.73 -7.14 -8.39
N GLY A 35 1.92 -6.57 -8.61
CA GLY A 35 3.02 -7.27 -9.28
C GLY A 35 3.45 -8.52 -8.53
N ASN A 36 3.59 -8.44 -7.21
CA ASN A 36 3.92 -9.59 -6.37
C ASN A 36 2.79 -10.65 -6.39
N GLY A 37 1.53 -10.22 -6.34
CA GLY A 37 0.38 -11.12 -6.45
C GLY A 37 0.32 -11.86 -7.80
N LEU A 38 0.59 -11.16 -8.91
CA LEU A 38 0.69 -11.77 -10.24
C LEU A 38 1.82 -12.79 -10.33
N ILE A 39 2.99 -12.48 -9.76
CA ILE A 39 4.12 -13.40 -9.70
C ILE A 39 3.72 -14.67 -8.94
N TYR A 40 3.07 -14.53 -7.78
CA TYR A 40 2.64 -15.69 -7.00
C TYR A 40 1.58 -16.53 -7.71
N LEU A 41 0.67 -15.93 -8.48
CA LEU A 41 -0.32 -16.68 -9.26
C LEU A 41 0.31 -17.39 -10.46
N ALA A 42 1.10 -16.65 -11.24
CA ALA A 42 1.66 -17.16 -12.50
C ALA A 42 2.82 -18.14 -12.29
N LEU A 43 3.60 -17.96 -11.22
CA LEU A 43 4.84 -18.69 -10.95
C LEU A 43 4.82 -19.38 -9.57
N SER A 44 3.64 -19.76 -9.07
CA SER A 44 3.47 -20.40 -7.75
C SER A 44 4.35 -21.63 -7.50
N GLY A 45 4.64 -22.42 -8.55
CA GLY A 45 5.56 -23.56 -8.48
C GLY A 45 7.00 -23.11 -8.20
N PRO A 46 7.68 -22.46 -9.17
CA PRO A 46 9.06 -22.01 -9.02
C PRO A 46 9.28 -21.09 -7.81
N VAL A 47 8.35 -20.17 -7.54
CA VAL A 47 8.44 -19.28 -6.38
C VAL A 47 8.22 -20.06 -5.08
N GLY A 48 7.33 -21.05 -5.08
CA GLY A 48 7.11 -21.95 -3.94
C GLY A 48 8.38 -22.71 -3.58
N ASP A 49 9.02 -23.32 -4.57
CA ASP A 49 10.29 -24.04 -4.40
C ASP A 49 11.39 -23.12 -3.89
N LEU A 50 11.50 -21.91 -4.45
CA LEU A 50 12.50 -20.92 -4.04
C LEU A 50 12.30 -20.47 -2.59
N LEU A 51 11.07 -20.16 -2.19
CA LEU A 51 10.75 -19.66 -0.85
C LEU A 51 10.57 -20.79 0.18
N GLY A 52 10.52 -22.04 -0.24
CA GLY A 52 10.16 -23.18 0.62
C GLY A 52 8.71 -23.12 1.10
N LEU A 53 7.79 -22.68 0.24
CA LEU A 53 6.37 -22.53 0.55
C LEU A 53 5.51 -23.37 -0.42
N ASN A 54 4.38 -23.86 0.08
CA ASN A 54 3.44 -24.61 -0.73
C ASN A 54 2.83 -23.73 -1.85
N SER A 55 2.79 -24.23 -3.08
CA SER A 55 2.27 -23.48 -4.23
C SER A 55 0.79 -23.10 -4.12
N SER A 56 -0.07 -23.96 -3.56
CA SER A 56 -1.48 -23.63 -3.32
C SER A 56 -1.63 -22.50 -2.30
N PHE A 57 -0.75 -22.46 -1.29
CA PHE A 57 -0.67 -21.34 -0.36
C PHE A 57 -0.29 -20.05 -1.10
N LEU A 58 0.72 -20.07 -1.96
CA LEU A 58 1.11 -18.91 -2.77
C LEU A 58 0.00 -18.46 -3.74
N VAL A 59 -0.74 -19.37 -4.34
CA VAL A 59 -1.89 -19.02 -5.19
C VAL A 59 -2.96 -18.27 -4.39
N GLY A 60 -3.29 -18.75 -3.19
CA GLY A 60 -4.24 -18.08 -2.30
C GLY A 60 -3.79 -16.67 -1.91
N ILE A 61 -2.50 -16.53 -1.53
CA ILE A 61 -1.90 -15.23 -1.23
C ILE A 61 -1.92 -14.33 -2.47
N GLY A 62 -1.52 -14.83 -3.63
CA GLY A 62 -1.48 -14.05 -4.88
C GLY A 62 -2.84 -13.52 -5.30
N ALA A 63 -3.90 -14.33 -5.18
CA ALA A 63 -5.27 -13.90 -5.44
C ALA A 63 -5.73 -12.81 -4.47
N PHE A 64 -5.43 -12.98 -3.17
CA PHE A 64 -5.71 -11.97 -2.16
C PHE A 64 -4.99 -10.65 -2.45
N LEU A 65 -3.68 -10.70 -2.74
CA LEU A 65 -2.87 -9.53 -3.05
C LEU A 65 -3.38 -8.80 -4.30
N LEU A 66 -3.82 -9.53 -5.34
CA LEU A 66 -4.42 -8.91 -6.51
C LEU A 66 -5.73 -8.17 -6.19
N ALA A 67 -6.61 -8.79 -5.41
CA ALA A 67 -7.87 -8.16 -5.00
C ALA A 67 -7.60 -6.90 -4.16
N TYR A 68 -6.64 -6.99 -3.24
CA TYR A 68 -6.19 -5.86 -2.45
C TYR A 68 -5.59 -4.74 -3.31
N ALA A 69 -4.67 -5.07 -4.22
CA ALA A 69 -4.06 -4.11 -5.14
C ALA A 69 -5.09 -3.41 -6.03
N ALA A 70 -6.12 -4.12 -6.48
CA ALA A 70 -7.23 -3.52 -7.23
C ALA A 70 -8.00 -2.49 -6.38
N PHE A 71 -8.29 -2.82 -5.11
CA PHE A 71 -8.92 -1.89 -4.18
C PHE A 71 -8.05 -0.65 -3.93
N VAL A 72 -6.76 -0.83 -3.63
CA VAL A 72 -5.83 0.29 -3.42
C VAL A 72 -5.69 1.16 -4.67
N GLY A 73 -5.56 0.53 -5.84
CA GLY A 73 -5.51 1.22 -7.14
C GLY A 73 -6.76 2.03 -7.43
N PHE A 74 -7.95 1.51 -7.09
CA PHE A 74 -9.21 2.25 -7.19
C PHE A 74 -9.23 3.49 -6.29
N LEU A 75 -8.66 3.41 -5.08
CA LEU A 75 -8.53 4.59 -4.21
C LEU A 75 -7.52 5.60 -4.78
N ALA A 76 -6.39 5.13 -5.31
CA ALA A 76 -5.33 5.97 -5.88
C ALA A 76 -5.79 6.75 -7.13
N ALA A 77 -6.72 6.18 -7.90
CA ALA A 77 -7.30 6.78 -9.10
C ALA A 77 -8.17 8.01 -8.78
N LYS A 78 -8.67 8.16 -7.55
CA LYS A 78 -9.51 9.29 -7.15
C LYS A 78 -8.66 10.57 -6.99
N PRO A 79 -9.14 11.73 -7.46
CA PRO A 79 -8.43 13.00 -7.29
C PRO A 79 -8.17 13.35 -5.82
N SER A 80 -9.10 12.98 -4.93
CA SER A 80 -8.96 13.03 -3.48
C SER A 80 -9.31 11.66 -2.90
N PRO A 81 -8.31 10.86 -2.47
CA PRO A 81 -8.55 9.54 -1.88
C PRO A 81 -9.44 9.63 -0.61
N PRO A 82 -10.51 8.82 -0.50
CA PRO A 82 -11.39 8.81 0.66
C PRO A 82 -10.65 8.44 1.95
N VAL A 83 -10.79 9.26 3.00
CA VAL A 83 -10.10 9.08 4.29
C VAL A 83 -10.35 7.70 4.89
N LEU A 84 -11.60 7.23 4.89
CA LEU A 84 -11.94 5.92 5.46
C LEU A 84 -11.26 4.79 4.68
N GLY A 85 -11.32 4.83 3.34
CA GLY A 85 -10.66 3.83 2.50
C GLY A 85 -9.15 3.82 2.70
N THR A 86 -8.52 4.98 2.75
CA THR A 86 -7.07 5.08 3.02
C THR A 86 -6.69 4.54 4.39
N LYS A 87 -7.50 4.80 5.44
CA LYS A 87 -7.25 4.21 6.77
C LYS A 87 -7.31 2.69 6.75
N LEU A 88 -8.28 2.12 6.06
CA LEU A 88 -8.39 0.66 5.91
C LEU A 88 -7.15 0.07 5.23
N VAL A 89 -6.61 0.72 4.19
CA VAL A 89 -5.35 0.31 3.54
C VAL A 89 -4.18 0.34 4.52
N ILE A 90 -4.03 1.43 5.29
CA ILE A 90 -2.96 1.56 6.29
C ILE A 90 -3.04 0.45 7.33
N GLU A 91 -4.24 0.20 7.88
CA GLU A 91 -4.47 -0.83 8.89
C GLU A 91 -4.25 -2.23 8.33
N ALA A 92 -4.72 -2.50 7.11
CA ALA A 92 -4.49 -3.78 6.43
C ALA A 92 -3.00 -4.03 6.18
N ASN A 93 -2.25 -3.04 5.70
CA ASN A 93 -0.80 -3.15 5.50
C ASN A 93 -0.06 -3.38 6.82
N ALA A 94 -0.43 -2.65 7.88
CA ALA A 94 0.16 -2.83 9.20
C ALA A 94 -0.12 -4.24 9.75
N LEU A 95 -1.37 -4.70 9.65
CA LEU A 95 -1.76 -6.05 10.06
C LEU A 95 -1.04 -7.13 9.23
N TRP A 96 -0.92 -6.93 7.91
CA TRP A 96 -0.20 -7.85 7.03
C TRP A 96 1.28 -7.97 7.38
N ALA A 97 1.93 -6.83 7.70
CA ALA A 97 3.32 -6.83 8.12
C ALA A 97 3.52 -7.61 9.43
N VAL A 98 2.67 -7.38 10.44
CA VAL A 98 2.70 -8.12 11.71
C VAL A 98 2.40 -9.59 11.48
N ALA A 99 1.37 -9.92 10.71
CA ALA A 99 0.97 -11.28 10.40
C ALA A 99 2.07 -12.04 9.65
N SER A 100 2.81 -11.38 8.75
CA SER A 100 3.93 -11.98 8.02
C SER A 100 5.07 -12.38 8.96
N VAL A 101 5.43 -11.51 9.90
CA VAL A 101 6.46 -11.81 10.90
C VAL A 101 5.98 -12.88 11.88
N ALA A 102 4.73 -12.80 12.34
CA ALA A 102 4.13 -13.80 13.20
C ALA A 102 4.11 -15.18 12.52
N ALA A 103 3.72 -15.23 11.25
CA ALA A 103 3.69 -16.47 10.47
C ALA A 103 5.07 -17.12 10.39
N LEU A 104 6.12 -16.33 10.14
CA LEU A 104 7.49 -16.80 10.09
C LEU A 104 7.96 -17.41 11.42
N VAL A 105 7.57 -16.81 12.55
CA VAL A 105 8.03 -17.26 13.87
C VAL A 105 7.20 -18.40 14.44
N LEU A 106 5.91 -18.48 14.07
CA LEU A 106 4.96 -19.37 14.74
C LEU A 106 4.64 -20.64 13.96
N TRP A 107 4.62 -20.63 12.62
CA TRP A 107 4.13 -21.78 11.85
C TRP A 107 4.71 -22.00 10.45
N LEU A 108 5.49 -21.07 9.90
CA LEU A 108 6.16 -21.25 8.61
C LEU A 108 7.60 -21.72 8.79
N THR A 109 8.00 -22.70 7.98
CA THR A 109 9.39 -23.17 7.87
C THR A 109 9.88 -22.98 6.44
N PRO A 110 10.15 -21.73 6.02
CA PRO A 110 10.57 -21.43 4.65
C PRO A 110 12.00 -21.90 4.38
N SER A 111 12.43 -21.81 3.11
CA SER A 111 13.84 -21.88 2.75
C SER A 111 14.62 -20.69 3.33
N THR A 112 15.96 -20.72 3.25
CA THR A 112 16.79 -19.57 3.62
C THR A 112 16.38 -18.30 2.85
N VAL A 113 16.08 -18.43 1.55
CA VAL A 113 15.62 -17.29 0.73
C VAL A 113 14.27 -16.78 1.24
N GLY A 114 13.33 -17.69 1.53
CA GLY A 114 12.04 -17.32 2.11
C GLY A 114 12.14 -16.64 3.47
N ALA A 115 13.07 -17.08 4.32
CA ALA A 115 13.33 -16.50 5.64
C ALA A 115 13.82 -15.04 5.56
N PHE A 116 14.53 -14.65 4.48
CA PHE A 116 14.85 -13.24 4.21
C PHE A 116 13.71 -12.50 3.51
N TRP A 117 13.04 -13.17 2.57
CA TRP A 117 12.00 -12.56 1.75
C TRP A 117 10.77 -12.12 2.56
N ILE A 118 10.27 -12.99 3.45
CA ILE A 118 9.07 -12.73 4.26
C ILE A 118 9.20 -11.45 5.13
N PRO A 119 10.26 -11.26 5.94
CA PRO A 119 10.41 -10.04 6.73
C PRO A 119 10.74 -8.83 5.86
N MET A 120 11.47 -9.01 4.75
CA MET A 120 11.75 -7.92 3.81
C MET A 120 10.46 -7.37 3.19
N GLN A 121 9.57 -8.23 2.66
CA GLN A 121 8.28 -7.76 2.12
C GLN A 121 7.37 -7.18 3.20
N ALA A 122 7.43 -7.70 4.43
CA ALA A 122 6.70 -7.14 5.56
C ALA A 122 7.17 -5.71 5.87
N ALA A 123 8.47 -5.46 5.81
CA ALA A 123 9.04 -4.13 6.00
C ALA A 123 8.62 -3.16 4.89
N VAL A 124 8.58 -3.61 3.63
CA VAL A 124 8.10 -2.79 2.50
C VAL A 124 6.64 -2.41 2.68
N VAL A 125 5.77 -3.38 2.99
CA VAL A 125 4.33 -3.17 3.22
C VAL A 125 4.09 -2.25 4.43
N GLY A 126 4.81 -2.47 5.54
CA GLY A 126 4.78 -1.58 6.70
C GLY A 126 5.28 -0.16 6.38
N GLY A 127 6.29 -0.04 5.50
CA GLY A 127 6.77 1.23 4.97
C GLY A 127 5.68 1.98 4.20
N PHE A 128 4.89 1.29 3.36
CA PHE A 128 3.74 1.90 2.70
C PHE A 128 2.71 2.39 3.71
N ALA A 129 2.36 1.59 4.71
CA ALA A 129 1.43 2.00 5.77
C ALA A 129 1.88 3.31 6.44
N LEU A 130 3.17 3.42 6.77
CA LEU A 130 3.74 4.62 7.38
C LEU A 130 3.67 5.84 6.45
N LEU A 131 4.09 5.68 5.19
CA LEU A 131 4.09 6.77 4.21
C LEU A 131 2.68 7.26 3.88
N GLN A 132 1.72 6.34 3.76
CA GLN A 132 0.30 6.62 3.58
C GLN A 132 -0.28 7.35 4.80
N HIS A 133 0.05 6.91 6.02
CA HIS A 133 -0.39 7.55 7.26
C HIS A 133 0.11 9.00 7.38
N ILE A 134 1.41 9.23 7.15
CA ILE A 134 2.01 10.56 7.19
C ILE A 134 1.35 11.47 6.14
N SER A 135 1.16 10.96 4.92
CA SER A 135 0.57 11.74 3.82
C SER A 135 -0.90 12.07 4.07
N LEU A 136 -1.68 11.14 4.63
CA LEU A 136 -3.07 11.36 5.00
C LEU A 136 -3.19 12.40 6.12
N ARG A 137 -2.31 12.36 7.12
CA ARG A 137 -2.28 13.35 8.20
C ARG A 137 -2.02 14.75 7.65
N LYS A 138 -1.01 14.93 6.80
CA LYS A 138 -0.68 16.22 6.17
C LYS A 138 -1.83 16.76 5.31
N LEU A 139 -2.50 15.90 4.54
CA LEU A 139 -3.66 16.30 3.72
C LEU A 139 -4.84 16.81 4.58
N ARG A 140 -5.03 16.24 5.77
CA ARG A 140 -6.09 16.68 6.69
C ARG A 140 -5.76 18.01 7.34
N GLU A 141 -4.50 18.22 7.73
CA GLU A 141 -4.01 19.49 8.27
C GLU A 141 -4.18 20.63 7.24
N SER A 142 -3.96 20.36 5.94
CA SER A 142 -4.15 21.37 4.88
C SER A 142 -5.60 21.68 4.53
N THR A 143 -6.55 20.85 4.95
CA THR A 143 -7.99 20.99 4.63
C THR A 143 -8.81 21.45 5.85
N GLY A 144 -8.21 21.40 7.05
CA GLY A 144 -8.85 21.70 8.33
C GLY A 144 -8.29 22.93 9.06
N GLY A 145 -7.59 23.81 8.36
CA GLY A 145 -7.20 25.16 8.82
C GLY A 145 -7.84 26.21 7.93
#